data_AF-A0A934H4Z8-F1
#
_entry.id   AF-A0A934H4Z8-F1
#
_cell.length_a   1.000
_cell.length_b   1.000
_cell.length_c   1.000
_cell.angle_alpha   90.00
_cell.angle_beta   90.00
_cell.angle_gamma   90.00
#
_symmetry.space_group_name_H-M   'P 1'
#
loop_
_entity.id
_entity.type
_entity.pdbx_description
1 polymer ?
#
loop_
_entity_poly.entity_id
_entity_poly.type
_entity_poly.pdbx_seq_one_letter_code
_entity_poly.pdbx_strand_id
1 'polypeptide(L)'
;MPCKCVGSVYVTIYSTPTSAEGMQARHFFERKGVPYEEFAVSADPQALQRLRELSGQTDRPAIVVDERVFVGFDRSQLESAVPSLF
;
A
#
# COMPACT_ATOMS: atom_id res chain seq x y z
N MET A 1 -2.05 22.87 15.71
CA MET A 1 -2.63 21.57 15.31
C MET A 1 -1.60 20.51 15.66
N PRO A 2 -1.94 19.51 16.48
CA PRO A 2 -0.92 18.64 17.07
C PRO A 2 -0.28 17.80 15.96
N CYS A 3 1.03 17.94 15.79
CA CYS A 3 1.84 17.02 15.01
C CYS A 3 1.68 15.64 15.65
N LYS A 4 0.80 14.82 15.07
CA LYS A 4 0.70 13.41 15.38
C LYS A 4 1.98 12.81 14.81
N CYS A 5 2.98 12.60 15.66
CA CYS A 5 4.22 11.91 15.30
C CYS A 5 3.86 10.45 14.97
N VAL A 6 3.36 10.21 13.76
CA VAL A 6 3.32 8.88 13.17
C VAL A 6 4.79 8.51 12.98
N GLY A 7 5.30 7.63 13.85
CA GLY A 7 6.63 7.07 13.70
C GLY A 7 6.77 6.56 12.27
N SER A 8 7.90 6.86 11.63
CA SER A 8 8.13 6.73 10.19
C SER A 8 7.80 5.35 9.63
N VAL A 9 6.54 5.11 9.31
CA VAL A 9 6.05 3.92 8.61
C VAL A 9 6.07 4.26 7.12
N TYR A 10 6.88 3.53 6.36
CA TYR A 10 6.96 3.72 4.91
C TYR A 10 5.95 2.81 4.22
N VAL A 11 4.94 3.39 3.59
CA VAL A 11 3.93 2.63 2.84
C VAL A 11 4.17 2.84 1.35
N THR A 12 4.27 1.74 0.61
CA THR A 12 4.37 1.74 -0.85
C THR A 12 3.24 0.89 -1.43
N ILE A 13 2.45 1.43 -2.34
CA ILE A 13 1.28 0.78 -2.93
C ILE A 13 1.57 0.51 -4.40
N TYR A 14 1.71 -0.75 -4.76
CA TYR A 14 1.81 -1.22 -6.14
C TYR A 14 0.40 -1.58 -6.63
N SER A 15 -0.16 -0.70 -7.46
CA SER A 15 -1.55 -0.79 -7.89
C SER A 15 -1.68 -0.39 -9.35
N THR A 16 -2.80 -0.73 -9.97
CA THR A 16 -3.22 -0.08 -11.21
C THR A 16 -4.14 1.11 -10.86
N PRO A 17 -3.96 2.28 -11.48
CA PRO A 17 -4.73 3.48 -11.11
C PRO A 17 -6.23 3.35 -11.35
N THR A 18 -6.64 2.39 -12.19
CA THR A 18 -8.05 2.11 -12.51
C THR A 18 -8.66 1.01 -11.62
N SER A 19 -7.89 0.41 -10.71
CA SER A 19 -8.39 -0.65 -9.81
C SER A 19 -9.21 -0.06 -8.65
N ALA A 20 -10.37 -0.67 -8.38
CA ALA A 20 -11.21 -0.33 -7.24
C ALA A 20 -10.50 -0.59 -5.90
N GLU A 21 -9.69 -1.65 -5.79
CA GLU A 21 -8.91 -1.97 -4.59
C GLU A 21 -7.82 -0.92 -4.34
N GLY A 22 -7.14 -0.46 -5.40
CA GLY A 22 -6.11 0.58 -5.31
C GLY A 22 -6.65 1.90 -4.75
N MET A 23 -7.80 2.34 -5.26
CA MET A 23 -8.48 3.53 -4.76
C MET A 23 -8.85 3.39 -3.27
N GLN A 24 -9.35 2.22 -2.85
CA GLN A 24 -9.68 1.97 -1.45
C GLN A 24 -8.43 2.00 -0.55
N ALA A 25 -7.32 1.43 -1.02
CA ALA A 25 -6.04 1.46 -0.31
C ALA A 25 -5.56 2.90 -0.07
N ARG A 26 -5.50 3.72 -1.11
CA ARG A 26 -5.14 5.15 -0.98
C ARG A 26 -6.01 5.87 0.04
N HIS A 27 -7.32 5.75 -0.10
CA HIS A 27 -8.25 6.45 0.77
C HIS A 27 -8.19 5.95 2.22
N PHE A 28 -7.75 4.71 2.44
CA PHE A 28 -7.48 4.19 3.77
C PHE A 28 -6.28 4.90 4.41
N PHE A 29 -5.14 4.97 3.71
CA PHE A 29 -3.93 5.62 4.23
C PHE A 29 -4.08 7.16 4.35
N GLU A 30 -4.75 7.82 3.39
CA GLU A 30 -5.07 9.25 3.48
C GLU A 30 -5.90 9.58 4.72
N ARG A 31 -6.95 8.79 4.99
CA ARG A 31 -7.81 9.01 6.17
C ARG A 31 -7.07 8.76 7.47
N LYS A 32 -6.07 7.88 7.47
CA LYS A 32 -5.21 7.62 8.63
C LYS A 32 -4.12 8.68 8.80
N GLY A 33 -3.90 9.55 7.80
CA GLY A 33 -2.87 10.58 7.83
C GLY A 33 -1.46 10.00 7.72
N VAL A 34 -1.30 8.87 7.02
CA VAL A 34 -0.01 8.20 6.86
C VAL A 34 0.55 8.49 5.47
N PRO A 35 1.81 8.93 5.38
CA PRO A 35 2.47 9.13 4.09
C PRO A 35 2.61 7.78 3.38
N TYR A 36 2.22 7.74 2.11
CA TYR A 36 2.38 6.57 1.26
C TYR A 36 2.83 6.99 -0.14
N GLU A 37 3.57 6.12 -0.80
CA GLU A 37 3.93 6.24 -2.21
C GLU A 37 3.07 5.29 -3.04
N GLU A 38 2.51 5.78 -4.14
CA GLU A 38 1.75 4.97 -5.10
C GLU A 38 2.58 4.74 -6.36
N PHE A 39 2.79 3.47 -6.71
CA PHE A 39 3.43 3.04 -7.94
C PHE A 39 2.43 2.36 -8.86
N ALA A 40 2.18 3.00 -10.00
CA ALA A 40 1.30 2.48 -11.03
C ALA A 40 2.00 1.37 -11.82
N VAL A 41 1.65 0.11 -11.60
CA VAL A 41 2.24 -1.03 -12.33
C VAL A 41 1.91 -1.02 -13.84
N SER A 42 0.86 -0.27 -14.22
CA SER A 42 0.52 -0.01 -15.63
C SER A 42 1.44 1.00 -16.31
N ALA A 43 2.04 1.91 -15.55
CA ALA A 43 2.88 2.99 -16.07
C ALA A 43 4.38 2.72 -15.84
N ASP A 44 4.72 1.88 -14.85
CA ASP A 44 6.10 1.59 -14.47
C ASP A 44 6.39 0.07 -14.60
N PRO A 45 7.27 -0.33 -15.53
CA PRO A 45 7.63 -1.73 -15.71
C PRO A 45 8.45 -2.30 -14.55
N GLN A 46 9.19 -1.48 -13.79
CA GLN A 46 9.87 -1.95 -12.58
C GLN A 46 8.87 -2.25 -11.47
N ALA A 47 7.85 -1.41 -11.31
CA ALA A 47 6.76 -1.66 -10.35
C ALA A 47 6.03 -2.97 -10.67
N LEU A 48 5.79 -3.27 -11.96
CA LEU A 48 5.20 -4.54 -12.39
C LEU A 48 6.11 -5.73 -12.04
N GLN A 49 7.42 -5.60 -12.24
CA GLN A 49 8.37 -6.64 -11.88
C GLN A 49 8.38 -6.89 -10.37
N ARG A 50 8.43 -5.82 -9.56
CA ARG A 50 8.32 -5.91 -8.10
C ARG A 50 7.01 -6.57 -7.69
N LEU A 51 5.87 -6.17 -8.27
CA LEU A 51 4.58 -6.81 -7.99
C LEU A 51 4.63 -8.32 -8.22
N ARG A 52 5.22 -8.76 -9.33
CA ARG A 52 5.37 -10.19 -9.65
C ARG A 52 6.30 -10.92 -8.69
N GLU A 53 7.42 -10.32 -8.34
CA GLU A 53 8.39 -10.89 -7.38
C GLU A 53 7.80 -10.99 -5.96
N LEU A 54 7.01 -9.99 -5.57
CA LEU A 54 6.42 -9.86 -4.24
C LEU A 54 5.16 -10.72 -4.07
N SER A 55 4.24 -10.65 -5.03
CA SER A 55 2.93 -11.31 -4.95
C SER A 55 2.91 -12.71 -5.57
N GLY A 56 3.86 -13.01 -6.46
CA GLY A 56 3.78 -14.20 -7.33
C GLY A 56 2.60 -14.17 -8.32
N GLN A 57 1.77 -13.12 -8.28
CA GLN A 57 0.54 -12.97 -9.04
C GLN A 57 0.49 -11.54 -9.59
N THR A 58 -0.14 -11.36 -10.76
CA THR A 58 -0.27 -10.04 -11.41
C THR A 58 -1.67 -9.44 -11.24
N ASP A 59 -2.61 -10.21 -10.67
CA ASP A 59 -4.03 -9.87 -10.64
C ASP A 59 -4.40 -9.01 -9.42
N ARG A 60 -3.69 -9.18 -8.31
CA ARG A 60 -3.93 -8.44 -7.07
C ARG A 60 -2.87 -7.37 -6.86
N PRO A 61 -3.25 -6.17 -6.37
CA PRO A 61 -2.29 -5.13 -6.00
C PRO A 61 -1.41 -5.62 -4.85
N ALA A 62 -0.19 -5.12 -4.71
CA ALA A 62 0.65 -5.39 -3.55
C ALA A 62 0.92 -4.11 -2.78
N ILE A 63 0.87 -4.17 -1.47
CA ILE A 63 1.13 -3.05 -0.57
C ILE A 63 2.34 -3.44 0.27
N VAL A 64 3.41 -2.68 0.19
CA VAL A 64 4.59 -2.86 1.02
C VAL A 64 4.50 -1.86 2.17
N VAL A 65 4.63 -2.33 3.40
CA VAL A 65 4.68 -1.48 4.59
C VAL A 65 5.96 -1.80 5.35
N ASP A 66 6.87 -0.83 5.41
CA ASP A 66 8.24 -0.94 5.89
C ASP A 66 9.01 -2.07 5.19
N GLU A 67 8.97 -3.28 5.75
CA GLU A 67 9.63 -4.48 5.21
C GLU A 67 8.64 -5.63 4.96
N ARG A 68 7.35 -5.39 5.20
CA ARG A 68 6.28 -6.40 5.04
C ARG A 68 5.56 -6.19 3.73
N VAL A 69 5.29 -7.31 3.07
CA VAL A 69 4.62 -7.35 1.77
C VAL A 69 3.22 -7.89 1.98
N PHE A 70 2.23 -7.10 1.61
CA PHE A 70 0.82 -7.46 1.65
C PHE A 70 0.33 -7.65 0.22
N VAL A 71 -0.21 -8.83 -0.06
CA VAL A 71 -0.79 -9.15 -1.35
C VAL A 71 -2.30 -8.92 -1.27
N GLY A 72 -2.82 -8.03 -2.10
CA GLY A 72 -4.19 -7.55 -2.09
C GLY A 72 -4.42 -6.39 -1.13
N PHE A 73 -5.53 -5.68 -1.34
CA PHE A 73 -6.03 -4.72 -0.36
C PHE A 73 -6.95 -5.44 0.63
N ASP A 74 -6.39 -5.88 1.75
CA ASP A 74 -7.17 -6.47 2.84
C ASP A 74 -7.13 -5.54 4.06
N ARG A 75 -8.21 -4.79 4.24
CA ARG A 75 -8.34 -3.80 5.31
C ARG A 75 -8.03 -4.40 6.69
N SER A 76 -8.60 -5.56 7.02
CA SER A 76 -8.36 -6.22 8.31
C SER A 76 -6.89 -6.65 8.49
N GLN A 77 -6.23 -7.07 7.41
CA GLN A 77 -4.84 -7.49 7.43
C GLN A 77 -3.91 -6.28 7.61
N LEU A 78 -4.18 -5.18 6.91
CA LEU A 78 -3.47 -3.91 7.06
C LEU A 78 -3.68 -3.28 8.44
N GLU A 79 -4.90 -3.30 8.96
CA GLU A 79 -5.21 -2.82 10.32
C GLU A 79 -4.45 -3.63 11.39
N SER A 80 -4.31 -4.95 11.20
CA SER A 80 -3.54 -5.82 12.09
C SER A 80 -2.02 -5.63 11.93
N ALA A 81 -1.55 -5.42 10.71
CA ALA A 81 -0.14 -5.28 10.39
C ALA A 81 0.45 -3.95 10.83
N VAL A 82 -0.34 -2.88 10.79
CA VAL A 82 0.08 -1.53 11.13
C VAL A 82 -0.71 -1.04 12.36
N PRO A 83 -0.46 -1.62 13.55
CA PRO A 83 -1.12 -1.19 14.78
C PRO A 83 -0.76 0.25 15.16
N SER A 84 0.32 0.80 14.60
CA SER A 84 0.75 2.21 14.70
C SER A 84 -0.17 3.19 13.96
N LEU A 85 -1.15 2.73 13.16
CA LEU A 85 -2.20 3.55 12.57
C LEU A 85 -3.35 3.91 13.55
N PHE A 86 -3.28 3.43 14.79
CA PHE A 86 -4.30 3.59 15.82
C PHE A 86 -3.78 4.43 16.98
#